data_AF-A0A9J7ACD8-F1
#
_entry.id   AF-A0A9J7ACD8-F1
#
_cell.length_a   1.000
_cell.length_b   1.000
_cell.length_c   1.000
_cell.angle_alpha   90.00
_cell.angle_beta   90.00
_cell.angle_gamma   90.00
#
_symmetry.space_group_name_H-M   'P 1'
#
loop_
_entity.id
_entity.type
_entity.pdbx_description
1 polymer ?
#
loop_
_entity_poly.entity_id
_entity_poly.type
_entity_poly.pdbx_seq_one_letter_code
_entity_poly.pdbx_strand_id
1 'polypeptide(L)'
;MTEPSLVSQGLDLMVFGMGVVFVFLTMLVFVTSAMSKLVNKIAPEPEVVATPAAPAAPTQGVDPVLLKVLAAAVKEHRARQ
;
A
#
# COMPACT_ATOMS: atom_id res chain seq x y z
N MET A 1 51.08 25.46 -9.56
CA MET A 1 50.43 24.17 -9.22
C MET A 1 49.55 24.47 -8.02
N THR A 2 48.26 24.67 -8.25
CA THR A 2 47.32 25.01 -7.17
C THR A 2 46.82 23.70 -6.61
N GLU A 3 47.38 23.26 -5.49
CA GLU A 3 46.92 22.08 -4.77
C GLU A 3 45.46 22.32 -4.35
N PRO A 4 44.51 21.46 -4.76
CA PRO A 4 43.13 21.60 -4.30
C PRO A 4 43.10 21.50 -2.78
N SER A 5 42.40 22.43 -2.13
CA SER A 5 42.30 22.45 -0.67
C SER A 5 41.67 21.14 -0.18
N LEU A 6 42.09 20.63 0.99
CA LEU A 6 41.52 19.42 1.61
C LEU A 6 39.99 19.48 1.71
N VAL A 7 39.43 20.69 1.87
CA VAL A 7 37.98 20.94 1.90
C VAL A 7 37.34 20.63 0.54
N SER A 8 37.96 21.06 -0.57
CA SER A 8 37.45 20.73 -1.92
C SER A 8 37.50 19.22 -2.20
N GLN A 9 38.56 18.54 -1.78
CA GLN A 9 38.66 17.08 -1.94
C GLN A 9 37.66 16.32 -1.05
N GLY A 10 37.40 16.81 0.17
CA GLY A 10 36.36 16.28 1.04
C GLY A 10 34.95 16.49 0.48
N LEU A 11 34.70 17.63 -0.16
CA LEU A 11 33.43 17.91 -0.82
C LEU A 11 33.19 16.99 -2.02
N ASP A 12 34.21 16.79 -2.87
CA ASP A 12 34.13 15.84 -3.99
C ASP A 12 33.87 14.41 -3.50
N LEU A 13 34.53 13.99 -2.42
CA LEU A 13 34.29 12.68 -1.80
C LEU A 13 32.88 12.54 -1.25
N MET A 14 32.32 13.58 -0.63
CA MET A 14 30.94 13.60 -0.14
C MET A 14 29.94 13.49 -1.28
N VAL A 15 30.12 14.28 -2.35
CA VAL A 15 29.24 14.25 -3.53
C VAL A 15 29.29 12.88 -4.19
N PHE A 16 30.49 12.31 -4.35
CA PHE A 16 30.65 10.98 -4.92
C PHE A 16 30.03 9.90 -4.02
N GLY A 17 30.31 9.92 -2.73
CA GLY A 17 29.77 8.97 -1.76
C GLY A 17 28.24 9.02 -1.68
N MET A 18 27.66 10.22 -1.56
CA MET A 18 26.20 10.37 -1.58
C MET A 18 25.59 9.98 -2.93
N GLY A 19 26.25 10.29 -4.04
CA GLY A 19 25.80 9.92 -5.38
C GLY A 19 25.74 8.41 -5.58
N VAL A 20 26.79 7.69 -5.20
CA VAL A 20 26.85 6.22 -5.31
C VAL A 20 25.79 5.57 -4.42
N VAL A 21 25.63 6.03 -3.18
CA VAL A 21 24.58 5.52 -2.28
C VAL A 21 23.19 5.80 -2.85
N PHE A 22 22.94 7.00 -3.37
CA PHE A 22 21.65 7.35 -3.99
C PHE A 22 21.32 6.45 -5.19
N VAL A 23 22.29 6.23 -6.09
CA VAL A 23 22.13 5.33 -7.24
C VAL A 23 21.88 3.91 -6.77
N PHE A 24 22.63 3.43 -5.77
CA PHE A 24 22.47 2.09 -5.22
C PHE A 24 21.09 1.87 -4.61
N LEU A 25 20.60 2.83 -3.80
CA LEU A 25 19.25 2.77 -3.23
C LEU A 25 18.17 2.84 -4.32
N THR A 26 18.33 3.69 -5.32
CA THR A 26 17.38 3.80 -6.44
C THR A 26 17.31 2.47 -7.22
N MET A 27 18.46 1.83 -7.46
CA MET A 27 18.53 0.51 -8.07
C MET A 27 17.82 -0.54 -7.21
N LEU A 28 18.05 -0.54 -5.89
CA LEU A 28 17.37 -1.43 -4.94
C LEU A 28 15.86 -1.26 -4.97
N VAL A 29 15.36 -0.02 -4.97
CA VAL A 29 13.92 0.28 -5.07
C VAL A 29 13.34 -0.24 -6.38
N PHE A 30 14.08 -0.11 -7.48
CA PHE A 30 13.62 -0.63 -8.77
C PHE A 30 13.53 -2.17 -8.76
N VAL A 31 14.52 -2.85 -8.20
CA VAL A 31 14.54 -4.32 -8.07
C VAL A 31 13.41 -4.79 -7.17
N THR A 32 13.21 -4.18 -6.00
CA THR A 32 12.12 -4.57 -5.09
C THR A 32 10.74 -4.25 -5.68
N SER A 33 10.60 -3.15 -6.43
CA SER A 33 9.37 -2.84 -7.17
C SER A 33 9.10 -3.86 -8.29
N ALA A 34 10.13 -4.29 -9.01
CA ALA A 34 10.02 -5.35 -10.01
C ALA A 34 9.61 -6.67 -9.38
N MET A 35 10.20 -7.05 -8.24
CA MET A 35 9.77 -8.20 -7.45
C MET A 35 8.31 -8.06 -7.00
N SER A 36 7.92 -6.90 -6.47
CA SER A 36 6.54 -6.64 -6.05
C SER A 36 5.53 -6.80 -7.20
N LYS A 37 5.85 -6.28 -8.40
CA LYS A 37 5.02 -6.48 -9.61
C LYS A 37 4.97 -7.93 -10.05
N LEU A 38 6.10 -8.64 -9.99
CA LEU A 38 6.18 -10.03 -10.39
C LEU A 38 5.39 -10.93 -9.44
N VAL A 39 5.48 -10.67 -8.13
CA VAL A 39 4.71 -11.35 -7.09
C VAL A 39 3.21 -11.14 -7.30
N ASN A 40 2.75 -9.88 -7.44
CA ASN A 40 1.34 -9.58 -7.71
C ASN A 40 0.81 -10.23 -9.01
N LYS A 41 1.67 -10.44 -10.00
CA LYS A 41 1.30 -11.08 -11.27
C LYS A 41 1.25 -12.61 -11.19
N ILE A 42 2.14 -13.25 -10.42
CA ILE A 42 2.23 -14.72 -10.32
C ILE A 42 1.31 -15.28 -9.23
N ALA A 43 1.18 -14.57 -8.13
CA ALA A 43 0.20 -14.81 -7.08
C ALA A 43 -0.61 -13.52 -6.92
N PRO A 44 -1.71 -13.35 -7.69
CA PRO A 44 -2.66 -12.30 -7.40
C PRO A 44 -3.15 -12.57 -5.99
N GLU A 45 -2.63 -11.82 -5.03
CA GLU A 45 -3.26 -11.71 -3.74
C GLU A 45 -4.67 -11.20 -4.06
N PRO A 46 -5.74 -11.92 -3.68
CA PRO A 46 -7.08 -11.44 -3.94
C PRO A 46 -7.10 -10.03 -3.39
N GLU A 47 -7.36 -9.05 -4.27
CA GLU A 47 -7.57 -7.67 -3.83
C GLU A 47 -8.61 -7.78 -2.73
N VAL A 48 -8.18 -7.61 -1.48
CA VAL A 48 -9.07 -7.09 -0.47
C VAL A 48 -9.33 -5.73 -1.04
N VAL A 49 -10.40 -5.64 -1.84
CA VAL A 49 -10.97 -4.40 -2.31
C VAL A 49 -11.02 -3.57 -1.04
N ALA A 50 -10.09 -2.62 -0.93
CA ALA A 50 -10.30 -1.49 -0.07
C ALA A 50 -11.51 -0.86 -0.73
N THR A 51 -12.70 -1.26 -0.28
CA THR A 51 -13.97 -0.70 -0.68
C THR A 51 -13.71 0.79 -0.74
N PRO A 52 -13.92 1.45 -1.89
CA PRO A 52 -13.81 2.90 -1.94
C PRO A 52 -14.56 3.40 -0.73
N ALA A 53 -13.92 4.18 0.14
CA ALA A 53 -14.61 4.76 1.28
C ALA A 53 -15.79 5.52 0.68
N ALA A 54 -16.97 4.88 0.75
CA ALA A 54 -18.13 5.36 0.03
C ALA A 54 -18.43 6.72 0.64
N PRO A 55 -18.77 7.75 -0.18
CA PRO A 55 -19.37 8.94 0.38
C PRO A 55 -20.52 8.45 1.26
N ALA A 56 -20.51 8.83 2.52
CA ALA A 56 -21.59 8.50 3.45
C ALA A 56 -22.89 9.11 2.90
N ALA A 57 -23.59 8.34 2.07
CA ALA A 57 -24.92 8.65 1.62
C ALA A 57 -25.87 8.17 2.74
N PRO A 58 -26.78 9.01 3.23
CA PRO A 58 -27.77 8.57 4.20
C PRO A 58 -28.65 7.53 3.51
N THR A 59 -28.49 6.25 3.87
CA THR A 59 -29.33 5.17 3.39
C THR A 59 -30.71 5.29 4.03
N GLN A 60 -31.51 6.24 3.54
CA GLN A 60 -32.95 6.26 3.74
C GLN A 60 -33.56 5.17 2.87
N GLY A 61 -33.69 3.99 3.46
CA GLY A 61 -34.28 2.83 2.81
C GLY A 61 -33.71 1.58 3.41
N VAL A 62 -34.43 1.00 4.37
CA VAL A 62 -34.05 -0.31 4.91
C VAL A 62 -34.06 -1.29 3.75
N ASP A 63 -32.90 -1.89 3.47
CA ASP A 63 -32.75 -2.85 2.40
C ASP A 63 -33.72 -4.04 2.65
N PRO A 64 -34.64 -4.34 1.72
CA PRO A 64 -35.59 -5.45 1.88
C PRO A 64 -34.88 -6.81 2.05
N VAL A 65 -33.64 -6.95 1.61
CA VAL A 65 -32.82 -8.14 1.85
C VAL A 65 -32.40 -8.23 3.32
N LEU A 66 -31.95 -7.11 3.92
CA LEU A 66 -31.60 -7.06 5.34
C LEU A 66 -32.81 -7.35 6.24
N LEU A 67 -33.99 -6.84 5.89
CA LEU A 67 -35.23 -7.15 6.63
C LEU A 67 -35.57 -8.64 6.61
N LYS A 68 -35.39 -9.30 5.47
CA LYS A 68 -35.63 -10.75 5.35
C LYS A 68 -34.66 -11.58 6.18
N VAL A 69 -33.38 -11.22 6.17
CA VAL A 69 -32.36 -11.90 6.97
C VAL A 69 -32.60 -11.68 8.45
N LEU A 70 -32.92 -10.45 8.88
CA LEU A 70 -33.28 -10.16 10.28
C LEU A 70 -34.54 -10.91 10.73
N ALA A 71 -35.59 -10.97 9.89
CA ALA A 71 -36.80 -11.70 10.21
C ALA A 71 -36.56 -13.21 10.37
N ALA A 72 -35.72 -13.80 9.52
CA ALA A 72 -35.30 -15.20 9.65
C ALA A 72 -34.51 -15.44 10.94
N ALA A 73 -33.54 -14.57 11.24
CA ALA A 73 -32.71 -14.66 12.44
C ALA A 73 -33.54 -14.55 13.74
N VAL A 74 -34.49 -13.60 13.80
CA VAL A 74 -35.38 -13.43 14.96
C VAL A 74 -36.32 -14.63 15.14
N LYS A 75 -36.85 -15.18 14.04
CA LYS A 75 -37.69 -16.38 14.09
C LYS A 75 -36.93 -17.59 14.62
N GLU A 76 -35.69 -17.78 14.20
CA GLU A 76 -34.83 -18.86 14.68
C GLU A 76 -34.47 -18.70 16.17
N HIS A 77 -34.17 -17.47 16.60
CA HIS A 77 -33.90 -17.19 18.01
C HIS A 77 -35.13 -17.49 18.89
N ARG A 78 -36.33 -17.11 18.44
CA ARG A 78 -37.58 -17.39 19.18
C ARG A 78 -37.99 -18.86 19.16
N ALA A 79 -37.55 -19.64 18.17
CA ALA A 79 -37.75 -21.08 18.16
C ALA A 79 -36.75 -21.82 19.08
N ARG A 80 -35.62 -21.19 19.40
CA ARG A 80 -34.60 -21.69 20.34
C ARG A 80 -34.81 -21.23 21.79
N GLN A 81 -35.74 -20.31 22.05
CA GLN A 81 -36.15 -19.88 23.39
C GLN A 81 -37.53 -20.45 23.71
#